data_AF-N1UVM9-F1
#
_entry.id   AF-N1UVM9-F1
#
_cell.length_a   1.000
_cell.length_b   1.000
_cell.length_c   1.000
_cell.angle_alpha   90.00
_cell.angle_beta   90.00
_cell.angle_gamma   90.00
#
_symmetry.space_group_name_H-M   'P 1'
#
loop_
_entity.id
_entity.type
_entity.pdbx_description
1 polymer ?
#
loop_
_entity_poly.entity_id
_entity_poly.type
_entity_poly.pdbx_seq_one_letter_code
_entity_poly.pdbx_strand_id
1 'polypeptide(L)'
;MTELPTQALGVVAHGADDLRVEAFERPAPKPDEAVVEIVYGGICGSDLHYWQHGAAGESILKAPMLLGHEVVGRVATAAADGTGPQAGTAVAVHPAT
;
A
#
# COMPACT_ATOMS: atom_id res chain seq x y z
N MET A 1 -4.62 -13.79 18.76
CA MET A 1 -4.24 -12.85 17.69
C MET A 1 -2.86 -13.25 17.24
N THR A 2 -2.68 -13.57 15.96
CA THR A 2 -1.35 -13.81 15.40
C THR A 2 -0.60 -12.48 15.42
N GLU A 3 0.67 -12.49 15.84
CA GLU A 3 1.50 -11.28 15.77
C GLU A 3 1.63 -10.82 14.32
N LEU A 4 1.47 -9.52 14.09
CA LEU A 4 1.60 -8.95 12.75
C LEU A 4 3.09 -8.91 12.37
N PRO A 5 3.47 -9.37 11.17
CA PRO A 5 4.86 -9.44 10.75
C PRO A 5 5.50 -8.04 10.75
N THR A 6 6.75 -7.95 11.23
CA THR A 6 7.49 -6.68 11.27
C THR A 6 7.91 -6.19 9.89
N GLN A 7 7.92 -7.09 8.90
CA GLN A 7 8.23 -6.80 7.51
C GLN A 7 7.09 -7.21 6.58
N ALA A 8 6.97 -6.51 5.45
CA ALA A 8 6.07 -6.86 4.35
C ALA A 8 6.79 -6.72 3.01
N LEU A 9 6.35 -7.48 2.01
CA LEU A 9 6.84 -7.34 0.63
C LEU A 9 5.99 -6.33 -0.12
N GLY A 10 6.64 -5.53 -0.98
CA GLY A 10 6.00 -4.58 -1.87
C GLY A 10 6.59 -4.65 -3.28
N VAL A 11 5.80 -4.31 -4.29
CA VAL A 11 6.23 -4.21 -5.68
C VAL A 11 6.55 -2.75 -6.00
N VAL A 12 7.81 -2.47 -6.30
CA VAL A 12 8.32 -1.11 -6.50
C VAL A 12 8.70 -0.92 -7.97
N ALA A 13 8.19 0.13 -8.58
CA ALA A 13 8.64 0.61 -9.89
C ALA A 13 9.81 1.58 -9.70
N HIS A 14 10.97 1.26 -10.27
CA HIS A 14 12.17 2.12 -10.28
C HIS A 14 12.35 2.89 -11.58
N GLY A 15 11.69 2.43 -12.64
CA GLY A 15 11.76 2.99 -13.99
C GLY A 15 10.97 2.12 -14.95
N ALA A 16 10.92 2.52 -16.22
CA ALA A 16 10.35 1.70 -17.28
C ALA A 16 11.07 0.35 -17.35
N ASP A 17 10.31 -0.74 -17.41
CA ASP A 17 10.73 -2.14 -17.37
C ASP A 17 11.57 -2.55 -16.14
N ASP A 18 11.52 -1.77 -15.05
CA ASP A 18 12.27 -2.04 -13.81
C ASP A 18 11.32 -2.15 -12.60
N LEU A 19 10.71 -3.33 -12.46
CA LEU A 19 9.94 -3.73 -11.27
C LEU A 19 10.76 -4.63 -10.36
N ARG A 20 10.66 -4.37 -9.06
CA ARG A 20 11.37 -5.15 -8.03
C ARG A 20 10.43 -5.48 -6.89
N VAL A 21 10.63 -6.65 -6.29
CA VAL A 21 9.99 -7.01 -5.02
C VAL A 21 10.97 -6.63 -3.91
N GLU A 22 10.51 -5.77 -3.01
CA GLU A 22 11.32 -5.25 -1.90
C GLU A 22 10.65 -5.53 -0.56
N ALA A 23 11.47 -5.74 0.47
CA ALA A 23 11.00 -5.87 1.83
C ALA A 23 10.99 -4.50 2.52
N PHE A 24 9.89 -4.20 3.19
CA PHE A 24 9.69 -2.97 3.95
C PHE A 24 9.49 -3.32 5.42
N GLU A 25 10.21 -2.61 6.29
CA GLU A 25 9.89 -2.58 7.71
C GLU A 25 8.55 -1.85 7.89
N ARG A 26 7.67 -2.42 8.71
CA ARG A 26 6.42 -1.76 9.08
C ARG A 26 6.77 -0.55 9.96
N PRO A 27 6.46 0.69 9.53
CA PRO A 27 6.68 1.85 10.37
C PRO A 27 5.75 1.81 11.58
N ALA A 28 6.16 2.46 12.67
CA ALA A 28 5.26 2.70 13.79
C ALA A 28 4.16 3.70 13.35
N PRO A 29 2.86 3.35 13.47
CA PRO A 29 1.79 4.25 13.07
C PRO A 29 1.74 5.48 13.97
N LYS A 30 1.40 6.64 13.40
CA LYS A 30 1.04 7.84 14.17
C LYS A 30 -0.30 7.63 14.91
N PRO A 31 -0.64 8.49 15.89
CA PRO A 31 -1.88 8.34 16.65
C PRO A 31 -3.16 8.31 15.81
N ASP A 32 -3.18 8.99 14.67
CA ASP A 32 -4.29 9.10 13.72
C ASP A 32 -4.23 8.05 12.57
N GLU A 33 -3.23 7.15 12.59
CA GLU A 33 -3.03 6.14 11.55
C GLU A 33 -3.45 4.74 12.03
N ALA A 34 -4.18 4.02 11.18
CA ALA A 34 -4.48 2.61 11.40
C ALA A 34 -3.52 1.73 10.58
N VAL A 35 -3.21 0.54 11.12
CA VAL A 35 -2.47 -0.50 10.37
C VAL A 35 -3.49 -1.44 9.74
N VAL A 36 -3.43 -1.59 8.42
CA VAL A 36 -4.30 -2.51 7.67
C VAL A 36 -3.46 -3.68 7.16
N GLU A 37 -3.87 -4.90 7.53
CA GLU A 37 -3.36 -6.12 6.90
C GLU A 37 -4.05 -6.26 5.54
N ILE A 38 -3.29 -6.04 4.46
CA ILE A 38 -3.79 -6.17 3.08
C ILE A 38 -4.03 -7.65 2.79
N VAL A 39 -5.25 -7.99 2.38
CA VAL A 39 -5.64 -9.39 2.07
C VAL A 39 -5.71 -9.61 0.57
N TYR A 40 -6.16 -8.60 -0.19
CA TYR A 40 -6.17 -8.62 -1.65
C TYR A 40 -5.80 -7.26 -2.23
N GLY A 41 -5.08 -7.27 -3.35
CA GLY A 41 -4.79 -6.12 -4.19
C GLY A 41 -5.16 -6.41 -5.64
N GLY A 42 -5.85 -5.48 -6.29
CA GLY A 42 -6.08 -5.46 -7.73
C GLY A 42 -4.85 -4.94 -8.49
N ILE A 43 -4.84 -5.20 -9.80
CA ILE A 43 -3.87 -4.62 -10.73
C ILE A 43 -4.65 -3.76 -11.70
N CYS A 44 -4.36 -2.47 -11.71
CA CYS A 44 -4.98 -1.52 -12.60
C CYS A 44 -4.13 -1.29 -13.86
N GLY A 45 -4.73 -0.74 -14.92
CA GLY A 45 -3.99 -0.35 -16.13
C GLY A 45 -2.91 0.70 -15.84
N SER A 46 -3.10 1.55 -14.84
CA SER A 46 -2.09 2.54 -14.41
C SER A 46 -0.84 1.88 -13.82
N ASP A 47 -0.97 0.78 -13.06
CA ASP A 47 0.18 0.03 -12.55
C ASP A 47 1.03 -0.52 -13.71
N LEU A 48 0.35 -1.03 -14.76
CA LEU A 48 1.01 -1.51 -15.98
C LEU A 48 1.71 -0.38 -16.75
N HIS A 49 1.08 0.80 -16.84
CA HIS A 49 1.70 1.96 -17.48
C HIS A 49 2.94 2.46 -16.71
N TYR A 50 2.92 2.47 -15.38
CA TYR A 50 4.11 2.77 -14.59
C TYR A 50 5.22 1.77 -14.82
N TRP A 51 4.91 0.48 -14.90
CA TRP A 51 5.91 -0.53 -15.23
C TRP A 51 6.46 -0.34 -16.64
N GLN A 52 5.62 -0.24 -17.67
CA GLN A 52 6.07 -0.26 -19.06
C GLN A 52 6.67 1.06 -19.53
N HIS A 53 6.26 2.18 -18.95
CA HIS A 53 6.59 3.51 -19.47
C HIS A 53 7.19 4.44 -18.42
N GLY A 54 7.24 4.04 -17.14
CA GLY A 54 7.62 4.93 -16.05
C GLY A 54 6.64 6.09 -15.86
N ALA A 55 5.41 5.97 -16.37
CA ALA A 55 4.41 7.03 -16.31
C ALA A 55 2.99 6.49 -16.52
N ALA A 56 2.00 7.10 -15.86
CA ALA A 56 0.58 6.88 -16.13
C ALA A 56 -0.08 8.22 -16.50
N GLY A 57 -0.31 8.45 -17.80
CA GLY A 57 -0.75 9.75 -18.31
C GLY A 57 0.31 10.84 -18.05
N GLU A 58 -0.10 11.95 -17.44
CA GLU A 58 0.81 13.04 -17.05
C GLU A 58 1.58 12.78 -15.75
N SER A 59 1.25 11.70 -15.02
CA SER A 59 1.96 11.31 -13.81
C SER A 59 3.23 10.56 -14.17
N ILE A 60 4.36 11.25 -14.10
CA ILE A 60 5.69 10.71 -14.42
C ILE A 60 6.37 10.21 -13.14
N LEU A 61 6.92 9.01 -13.18
CA LEU A 61 7.74 8.46 -12.10
C LEU A 61 9.02 9.29 -11.94
N LYS A 62 9.20 9.93 -10.78
CA LYS A 62 10.38 10.76 -10.46
C LYS A 62 11.35 10.09 -9.49
N ALA A 63 10.90 9.05 -8.80
CA ALA A 63 11.63 8.26 -7.83
C ALA A 63 10.94 6.90 -7.72
N PRO A 64 11.58 5.88 -7.11
CA PRO A 64 10.96 4.59 -6.91
C PRO A 64 9.60 4.72 -6.20
N MET A 65 8.59 4.00 -6.71
CA MET A 65 7.21 4.08 -6.21
C MET A 65 6.67 2.69 -5.92
N LEU A 66 6.16 2.49 -4.70
CA LEU A 66 5.38 1.31 -4.34
C LEU A 66 4.05 1.35 -5.09
N LEU A 67 3.77 0.31 -5.88
CA LEU A 67 2.54 0.19 -6.66
C LEU A 67 1.39 -0.38 -5.83
N GLY A 68 0.18 -0.29 -6.38
CA GLY A 68 -1.04 -0.80 -5.76
C GLY A 68 -1.88 0.30 -5.12
N HIS A 69 -3.09 0.48 -5.63
CA HIS A 69 -4.06 1.46 -5.16
C HIS A 69 -5.49 0.90 -5.11
N GLU A 70 -5.66 -0.37 -5.49
CA GLU A 70 -6.91 -1.11 -5.43
C GLU A 70 -6.80 -2.20 -4.36
N VAL A 71 -6.81 -1.82 -3.08
CA VAL A 71 -6.54 -2.77 -1.99
C VAL A 71 -7.69 -2.87 -0.98
N VAL A 72 -7.91 -4.09 -0.51
CA VAL A 72 -8.81 -4.40 0.60
C VAL A 72 -8.07 -5.18 1.67
N GLY A 73 -8.47 -4.96 2.92
CA GLY A 73 -7.81 -5.58 4.05
C GLY A 73 -8.67 -5.59 5.30
N ARG A 74 -8.01 -5.91 6.41
CA ARG A 74 -8.62 -5.85 7.73
C ARG A 74 -7.78 -4.94 8.61
N VAL A 75 -8.43 -4.09 9.40
CA VAL A 75 -7.75 -3.25 10.39
C VAL A 75 -7.08 -4.16 11.40
N ALA A 76 -5.77 -4.17 11.40
CA ALA A 76 -4.95 -4.97 12.29
C ALA A 76 -4.70 -4.23 13.61
N THR A 77 -4.45 -2.92 13.51
CA THR A 77 -4.33 -1.98 14.64
C THR A 77 -5.16 -0.74 14.33
N ALA A 78 -6.09 -0.38 15.21
CA ALA A 78 -6.86 0.87 15.09
C ALA A 78 -6.00 2.09 15.44
N ALA A 79 -6.41 3.28 14.97
CA ALA A 79 -5.77 4.53 15.35
C ALA A 79 -5.84 4.73 16.87
N ALA A 80 -4.73 5.17 17.47
CA ALA A 80 -4.61 5.32 18.92
C ALA A 80 -5.43 6.50 19.46
N ASP A 81 -5.74 7.48 18.63
CA ASP A 81 -6.59 8.62 18.97
C ASP A 81 -8.10 8.27 18.94
N GLY A 82 -8.45 7.04 18.56
CA GLY A 82 -9.82 6.55 18.49
C GLY A 82 -10.57 6.92 17.21
N THR A 83 -9.92 7.55 16.25
CA THR A 83 -10.51 7.84 14.93
C THR A 83 -10.59 6.59 14.06
N GLY A 84 -11.47 6.63 13.07
CA GLY A 84 -11.56 5.57 12.05
C GLY A 84 -12.12 4.23 12.55
N PRO A 85 -11.95 3.17 11.74
CA PRO A 85 -12.52 1.85 12.02
C PRO A 85 -11.77 1.09 13.12
N GLN A 86 -12.51 0.29 13.88
CA GLN A 86 -11.97 -0.54 14.96
C GLN A 86 -11.13 -1.72 14.42
N ALA A 87 -10.22 -2.24 15.24
CA ALA A 87 -9.47 -3.44 14.92
C ALA A 87 -10.42 -4.61 14.59
N GLY A 88 -10.06 -5.39 13.57
CA GLY A 88 -10.88 -6.44 13.01
C GLY A 88 -11.88 -5.98 11.95
N THR A 89 -12.06 -4.69 11.69
CA THR A 89 -12.99 -4.21 10.65
C THR A 89 -12.44 -4.50 9.25
N ALA A 90 -13.28 -5.02 8.35
CA ALA A 90 -12.91 -5.15 6.93
C ALA A 90 -13.03 -3.78 6.23
N VAL A 91 -12.02 -3.39 5.47
CA VAL A 91 -11.91 -2.06 4.86
C VAL A 91 -11.45 -2.14 3.41
N ALA A 92 -11.93 -1.21 2.58
CA ALA A 92 -11.33 -0.85 1.30
C ALA A 92 -10.59 0.48 1.48
N VAL A 93 -9.38 0.57 0.94
CA VAL A 93 -8.56 1.79 1.06
C VAL A 93 -8.91 2.72 -0.10
N HIS A 94 -9.19 3.99 0.22
CA HIS A 94 -9.34 5.03 -0.79
C HIS A 94 -7.98 5.67 -1.05
N PRO A 95 -7.38 5.49 -2.25
CA PRO A 95 -6.03 5.96 -2.53
C PRO A 95 -5.95 7.46 -2.86
N ALA A 96 -7.09 8.16 -2.96
CA ALA A 96 -7.15 9.57 -3.29
C ALA A 96 -7.54 10.41 -2.06
N THR A 97 -6.57 11.10 -1.48
CA THR A 97 -6.78 12.18 -0.51
C THR A 97 -5.78 13.29 -0.77
#